data_AF-A0A8K0VWA0-F1
#
_entry.id   AF-A0A8K0VWA0-F1
#
_cell.length_a   1.000
_cell.length_b   1.000
_cell.length_c   1.000
_cell.angle_alpha   90.00
_cell.angle_beta   90.00
_cell.angle_gamma   90.00
#
_symmetry.space_group_name_H-M   'P 1'
#
loop_
_entity.id
_entity.type
_entity.pdbx_description
1 polymer ?
#
loop_
_entity_poly.entity_id
_entity_poly.type
_entity_poly.pdbx_seq_one_letter_code
_entity_poly.pdbx_strand_id
1 'polypeptide(L)'
;MIRIPKFFTTRFTEVCFLTLWKTPKLNEHGCGIVRHFLDHCPSLFHTASHAIVSGPRKDVGRLLAVIFKCIIALCMFLLQRPNSVQINEYCAKLQEYVLRRCHRIDVSELDWSELAGYLNCCMHGRRRLYPHLARVELILLPLCDHAARARAITYNSRMARNAFNTLFKSLHQFFRPGMNFVQFVRVSRGFAQEEAGQLPDPEIKDLQLDLIQLEEDAEDDQYEEDEYRPTGLRVPLSQFCEHANTVPAGSVCAICVEEVFARAEGESKSVATKCTHYFHVACLDVWVNDLAQLAANTCPSCRAEMCEGRSRILAWMGETIWDEEDYGDSLRNMFDVEISNQE
;
A
#
# COMPACT_ATOMS: atom_id res chain seq x y z
N MET A 1 6.46 -26.25 -15.86
CA MET A 1 7.14 -25.64 -14.70
C MET A 1 7.47 -24.20 -15.08
N ILE A 2 6.46 -23.34 -15.00
CA ILE A 2 6.51 -21.95 -15.49
C ILE A 2 7.01 -21.09 -14.32
N ARG A 3 8.06 -20.29 -14.55
CA ARG A 3 8.61 -19.36 -13.57
C ARG A 3 7.94 -18.00 -13.77
N ILE A 4 7.10 -17.62 -12.82
CA ILE A 4 6.41 -16.32 -12.77
C ILE A 4 7.42 -15.23 -12.34
N PRO A 5 7.33 -13.98 -12.86
CA PRO A 5 8.18 -12.87 -12.41
C PRO A 5 7.84 -12.48 -10.97
N LYS A 6 8.83 -11.97 -10.23
CA LYS A 6 8.78 -11.71 -8.76
C LYS A 6 8.63 -10.22 -8.44
N PHE A 7 8.04 -9.42 -9.33
CA PHE A 7 8.52 -8.06 -9.53
C PHE A 7 7.90 -6.99 -8.60
N PHE A 8 6.65 -7.10 -8.16
CA PHE A 8 6.02 -6.01 -7.40
C PHE A 8 6.13 -6.09 -5.86
N THR A 9 5.98 -7.27 -5.26
CA THR A 9 6.07 -7.41 -3.78
C THR A 9 7.51 -7.27 -3.26
N THR A 10 8.49 -7.75 -4.02
CA THR A 10 9.90 -7.71 -3.60
C THR A 10 10.50 -6.30 -3.67
N ARG A 11 10.25 -5.54 -4.74
CA ARG A 11 10.82 -4.19 -4.89
C ARG A 11 10.21 -3.16 -3.94
N PHE A 12 8.88 -3.16 -3.76
CA PHE A 12 8.24 -2.22 -2.84
C PHE A 12 8.80 -2.40 -1.42
N THR A 13 8.94 -3.65 -0.99
CA THR A 13 9.41 -3.94 0.37
C THR A 13 10.90 -3.65 0.55
N GLU A 14 11.74 -3.94 -0.44
CA GLU A 14 13.15 -3.54 -0.42
C GLU A 14 13.32 -2.01 -0.35
N VAL A 15 12.52 -1.26 -1.11
CA VAL A 15 12.50 0.21 -1.06
C VAL A 15 12.04 0.69 0.33
N CYS A 16 11.00 0.10 0.91
CA CYS A 16 10.55 0.43 2.27
C CYS A 16 11.64 0.19 3.30
N PHE A 17 12.32 -0.96 3.27
CA PHE A 17 13.42 -1.28 4.18
C PHE A 17 14.57 -0.26 4.06
N LEU A 18 14.99 0.05 2.82
CA LEU A 18 16.06 1.02 2.59
C LEU A 18 15.67 2.45 2.96
N THR A 19 14.42 2.84 2.71
CA THR A 19 13.89 4.15 3.11
C THR A 19 13.89 4.27 4.62
N LEU A 20 13.47 3.23 5.34
CA LEU A 20 13.44 3.20 6.80
C LEU A 20 14.85 3.24 7.41
N TRP A 21 15.84 2.57 6.81
CA TRP A 21 17.24 2.69 7.21
C TRP A 21 17.76 4.13 7.11
N LYS A 22 17.30 4.89 6.11
CA LYS A 22 17.68 6.29 5.88
C LYS A 22 16.83 7.30 6.66
N THR A 23 15.67 6.89 7.16
CA THR A 23 14.70 7.83 7.75
C THR A 23 15.30 8.44 9.03
N PRO A 24 15.20 9.77 9.21
CA PRO A 24 15.61 10.42 10.45
C PRO A 24 14.78 9.96 11.65
N LYS A 25 15.12 10.43 12.86
CA LYS A 25 14.32 10.19 14.07
C LYS A 25 12.84 10.52 13.79
N LEU A 26 11.94 9.68 14.31
CA LEU A 26 10.49 9.91 14.23
C LEU A 26 10.15 11.29 14.77
N ASN A 27 9.22 11.98 14.11
CA ASN A 27 8.60 13.19 14.65
C ASN A 27 7.73 12.83 15.86
N GLU A 28 7.30 13.84 16.62
CA GLU A 28 6.50 13.65 17.84
C GLU A 28 5.22 12.84 17.59
N HIS A 29 4.55 13.11 16.48
CA HIS A 29 3.37 12.35 16.04
C HIS A 29 3.68 10.86 15.81
N GLY A 30 4.75 10.55 15.08
CA GLY A 30 5.21 9.19 14.84
C GLY A 30 5.58 8.45 16.13
N CYS A 31 6.11 9.17 17.13
CA CYS A 31 6.38 8.61 18.45
C CYS A 31 5.08 8.22 19.19
N GLY A 32 4.01 9.01 19.06
CA GLY A 32 2.70 8.69 19.63
C GLY A 32 2.12 7.38 19.08
N ILE A 33 2.10 7.24 17.74
CA ILE A 33 1.61 6.02 17.07
C ILE A 33 2.43 4.79 17.49
N VAL A 34 3.76 4.93 17.54
CA VAL A 34 4.65 3.84 17.98
C VAL A 34 4.36 3.46 19.43
N ARG A 35 4.24 4.44 20.35
CA ARG A 35 3.94 4.15 21.75
C ARG A 35 2.62 3.39 21.90
N HIS A 36 1.57 3.89 21.27
CA HIS A 36 0.26 3.23 21.28
C HIS A 36 0.36 1.77 20.80
N PHE A 37 1.08 1.51 19.70
CA PHE A 37 1.30 0.15 19.22
C PHE A 37 2.07 -0.71 20.22
N LEU A 38 3.10 -0.17 20.85
CA LEU A 38 3.89 -0.88 21.86
C LEU A 38 3.07 -1.25 23.11
N ASP A 39 2.16 -0.36 23.52
CA ASP A 39 1.27 -0.60 24.66
C ASP A 39 0.29 -1.74 24.38
N HIS A 40 -0.09 -1.95 23.12
CA HIS A 40 -1.02 -3.00 22.69
C HIS A 40 -0.34 -4.30 22.25
N CYS A 41 0.91 -4.24 21.79
CA CYS A 41 1.63 -5.38 21.21
C CYS A 41 3.04 -5.55 21.83
N PRO A 42 3.18 -5.57 23.17
CA PRO A 42 4.48 -5.65 23.82
C PRO A 42 5.24 -6.94 23.49
N SER A 43 4.55 -8.09 23.40
CA SER A 43 5.19 -9.38 23.11
C SER A 43 5.83 -9.42 21.72
N LEU A 44 5.13 -8.86 20.72
CA LEU A 44 5.59 -8.78 19.34
C LEU A 44 6.83 -7.90 19.21
N PHE A 45 6.82 -6.75 19.89
CA PHE A 45 7.99 -5.88 19.94
C PHE A 45 9.17 -6.52 20.66
N HIS A 46 8.92 -7.16 21.82
CA HIS A 46 9.97 -7.83 22.59
C HIS A 46 10.62 -8.94 21.75
N THR A 47 9.82 -9.83 21.18
CA THR A 47 10.28 -10.93 20.32
C THR A 47 11.10 -10.41 19.13
N ALA A 48 10.58 -9.42 18.39
CA ALA A 48 11.26 -8.90 17.22
C ALA A 48 12.55 -8.13 17.56
N SER A 49 12.55 -7.34 18.64
CA SER A 49 13.75 -6.62 19.09
C SER A 49 14.83 -7.57 19.59
N HIS A 50 14.47 -8.59 20.37
CA HIS A 50 15.40 -9.64 20.79
C HIS A 50 15.99 -10.37 19.58
N ALA A 51 15.15 -10.76 18.61
CA ALA A 51 15.60 -11.37 17.37
C ALA A 51 16.60 -10.49 16.60
N ILE A 52 16.36 -9.17 16.52
CA ILE A 52 17.29 -8.23 15.89
C ILE A 52 18.64 -8.18 16.62
N VAL A 53 18.65 -8.27 17.94
CA VAL A 53 19.88 -8.20 18.74
C VAL A 53 20.68 -9.50 18.64
N SER A 54 20.04 -10.65 18.85
CA SER A 54 20.71 -11.94 19.05
C SER A 54 20.62 -12.90 17.85
N GLY A 55 19.64 -12.71 16.96
CA GLY A 55 19.32 -13.64 15.89
C GLY A 55 20.22 -13.57 14.66
N PRO A 56 20.37 -14.67 13.90
CA PRO A 56 21.04 -14.66 12.60
C PRO A 56 20.32 -13.70 11.63
N ARG A 57 21.06 -12.78 10.99
CA ARG A 57 20.46 -11.68 10.19
C ARG A 57 19.46 -12.15 9.13
N LYS A 58 19.76 -13.26 8.47
CA LYS A 58 18.86 -13.84 7.46
C LYS A 58 17.56 -14.35 8.09
N ASP A 59 17.65 -15.00 9.24
CA ASP A 59 16.48 -15.52 9.96
C ASP A 59 15.65 -14.38 10.57
N VAL A 60 16.27 -13.26 10.98
CA VAL A 60 15.54 -12.04 11.41
C VAL A 60 14.68 -11.49 10.27
N GLY A 61 15.23 -11.45 9.06
CA GLY A 61 14.49 -11.05 7.87
C GLY A 61 13.28 -11.96 7.62
N ARG A 62 13.48 -13.27 7.73
CA ARG A 62 12.40 -14.27 7.60
C ARG A 62 11.31 -14.05 8.65
N LEU A 63 11.67 -13.86 9.92
CA LEU A 63 10.70 -13.61 10.99
C LEU A 63 9.83 -12.38 10.67
N LEU A 64 10.43 -11.28 10.22
CA LEU A 64 9.69 -10.07 9.91
C LEU A 64 8.72 -10.27 8.72
N ALA A 65 9.10 -11.05 7.70
CA ALA A 65 8.19 -11.42 6.61
C ALA A 65 7.06 -12.32 7.08
N VAL A 66 7.36 -13.33 7.91
CA VAL A 66 6.35 -14.20 8.54
C VAL A 66 5.36 -13.39 9.38
N ILE A 67 5.83 -12.42 10.17
CA ILE A 67 4.97 -11.51 10.94
C ILE A 67 4.07 -10.70 9.99
N PHE A 68 4.61 -10.15 8.91
CA PHE A 68 3.82 -9.39 7.95
C PHE A 68 2.71 -10.22 7.31
N LYS A 69 3.02 -11.46 6.89
CA LYS A 69 2.02 -12.44 6.42
C LYS A 69 0.95 -12.69 7.47
N CYS A 70 1.33 -12.92 8.73
CA CYS A 70 0.38 -13.14 9.82
C CYS A 70 -0.52 -11.91 10.07
N ILE A 71 0.00 -10.68 9.96
CA ILE A 71 -0.79 -9.46 10.04
C ILE A 71 -1.85 -9.44 8.92
N ILE A 72 -1.49 -9.74 7.67
CA ILE A 72 -2.45 -9.79 6.55
C ILE A 72 -3.51 -10.86 6.81
N ALA A 73 -3.09 -12.05 7.23
CA ALA A 73 -3.99 -13.16 7.52
C ALA A 73 -4.96 -12.85 8.66
N LEU A 74 -4.49 -12.19 9.73
CA LEU A 74 -5.34 -11.68 10.81
C LEU A 74 -6.34 -10.64 10.30
N CYS A 75 -5.91 -9.70 9.44
CA CYS A 75 -6.83 -8.73 8.87
C CYS A 75 -7.93 -9.39 8.01
N MET A 76 -7.62 -10.43 7.26
CA MET A 76 -8.66 -11.18 6.52
C MET A 76 -9.60 -11.92 7.47
N PHE A 77 -9.06 -12.53 8.52
CA PHE A 77 -9.84 -13.28 9.50
C PHE A 77 -10.78 -12.36 10.29
N LEU A 78 -10.27 -11.24 10.81
CA LEU A 78 -11.05 -10.26 11.57
C LEU A 78 -12.12 -9.55 10.72
N LEU A 79 -11.93 -9.45 9.40
CA LEU A 79 -12.95 -8.94 8.48
C LEU A 79 -14.26 -9.75 8.57
N GLN A 80 -14.17 -11.05 8.88
CA GLN A 80 -15.31 -11.96 9.01
C GLN A 80 -16.04 -11.85 10.36
N ARG A 81 -15.62 -10.93 11.24
CA ARG A 81 -16.19 -10.70 12.58
C ARG A 81 -16.25 -11.96 13.45
N PRO A 82 -15.12 -12.66 13.63
CA PRO A 82 -15.04 -13.85 14.46
C PRO A 82 -15.35 -13.51 15.93
N ASN A 83 -15.89 -14.47 16.68
CA ASN A 83 -16.03 -14.35 18.13
C ASN A 83 -14.68 -14.61 18.83
N SER A 84 -14.62 -14.35 20.15
CA SER A 84 -13.37 -14.50 20.92
C SER A 84 -12.78 -15.91 20.91
N VAL A 85 -13.61 -16.95 20.90
CA VAL A 85 -13.16 -18.35 20.83
C VAL A 85 -12.47 -18.60 19.48
N GLN A 86 -13.09 -18.16 18.39
CA GLN A 86 -12.52 -18.28 17.05
C GLN A 86 -11.21 -17.49 16.91
N ILE A 87 -11.12 -16.30 17.53
CA ILE A 87 -9.87 -15.51 17.57
C ILE A 87 -8.76 -16.28 18.27
N ASN A 88 -9.03 -16.86 19.44
CA ASN A 88 -8.02 -17.62 20.19
C ASN A 88 -7.54 -18.86 19.42
N GLU A 89 -8.46 -19.60 18.80
CA GLU A 89 -8.12 -20.75 17.95
C GLU A 89 -7.25 -20.34 16.75
N TYR A 90 -7.57 -19.21 16.11
CA TYR A 90 -6.80 -18.70 14.98
C TYR A 90 -5.41 -18.20 15.41
N CYS A 91 -5.32 -17.51 16.55
CA CYS A 91 -4.06 -17.08 17.15
C CYS A 91 -3.13 -18.27 17.47
N ALA A 92 -3.68 -19.38 17.99
CA ALA A 92 -2.91 -20.60 18.22
C ALA A 92 -2.34 -21.20 16.92
N LYS A 93 -3.13 -21.18 15.82
CA LYS A 93 -2.66 -21.62 14.49
C LYS A 93 -1.54 -20.73 13.95
N LEU A 94 -1.63 -19.41 14.14
CA LEU A 94 -0.56 -18.49 13.76
C LEU A 94 0.71 -18.72 14.58
N GLN A 95 0.58 -19.00 15.87
CA GLN A 95 1.72 -19.34 16.71
C GLN A 95 2.42 -20.61 16.23
N GLU A 96 1.66 -21.65 15.89
CA GLU A 96 2.19 -22.87 15.29
C GLU A 96 2.89 -22.59 13.95
N TYR A 97 2.31 -21.74 13.10
CA TYR A 97 2.91 -21.31 11.83
C TYR A 97 4.28 -20.66 12.03
N VAL A 98 4.36 -19.70 12.96
CA VAL A 98 5.60 -18.96 13.21
C VAL A 98 6.66 -19.85 13.85
N LEU A 99 6.29 -20.75 14.78
CA LEU A 99 7.22 -21.73 15.35
C LEU A 99 7.83 -22.64 14.28
N ARG A 100 7.01 -23.15 13.34
CA ARG A 100 7.48 -23.99 12.24
C ARG A 100 8.38 -23.22 11.26
N ARG A 101 8.01 -21.97 10.93
CA ARG A 101 8.75 -21.15 9.95
C ARG A 101 10.02 -20.51 10.50
N CYS A 102 10.03 -20.20 11.79
CA CYS A 102 11.09 -19.42 12.45
C CYS A 102 11.83 -20.23 13.52
N HIS A 103 12.03 -21.54 13.33
CA HIS A 103 12.67 -22.46 14.29
C HIS A 103 14.06 -22.06 14.84
N ARG A 104 14.70 -21.02 14.28
CA ARG A 104 16.02 -20.50 14.70
C ARG A 104 15.94 -19.24 15.55
N ILE A 105 14.73 -18.73 15.75
CA ILE A 105 14.47 -17.56 16.58
C ILE A 105 13.48 -18.01 17.65
N ASP A 106 13.78 -17.62 18.88
CA ASP A 106 12.83 -17.83 19.97
C ASP A 106 11.63 -16.89 19.78
N VAL A 107 10.47 -17.51 19.62
CA VAL A 107 9.17 -16.85 19.41
C VAL A 107 8.15 -17.35 20.44
N SER A 108 8.58 -18.02 21.51
CA SER A 108 7.66 -18.62 22.48
C SER A 108 6.84 -17.59 23.26
N GLU A 109 7.40 -16.39 23.44
CA GLU A 109 6.74 -15.29 24.16
C GLU A 109 5.77 -14.49 23.30
N LEU A 110 5.68 -14.78 21.99
CA LEU A 110 4.84 -14.04 21.07
C LEU A 110 3.34 -14.33 21.33
N ASP A 111 2.58 -13.29 21.68
CA ASP A 111 1.14 -13.37 21.88
C ASP A 111 0.40 -12.74 20.69
N TRP A 112 -0.24 -13.57 19.87
CA TRP A 112 -1.02 -13.12 18.73
C TRP A 112 -2.35 -12.46 19.11
N SER A 113 -2.84 -12.68 20.33
CA SER A 113 -4.09 -12.07 20.79
C SER A 113 -3.94 -10.56 21.00
N GLU A 114 -2.76 -10.10 21.42
CA GLU A 114 -2.37 -8.69 21.49
C GLU A 114 -2.53 -7.99 20.13
N LEU A 115 -1.92 -8.57 19.09
CA LEU A 115 -1.98 -8.05 17.73
C LEU A 115 -3.40 -8.14 17.15
N ALA A 116 -4.13 -9.24 17.41
CA ALA A 116 -5.51 -9.36 16.99
C ALA A 116 -6.40 -8.29 17.63
N GLY A 117 -6.21 -8.01 18.92
CA GLY A 117 -6.88 -6.92 19.64
C GLY A 117 -6.61 -5.56 19.02
N TYR A 118 -5.33 -5.23 18.79
CA TYR A 118 -4.91 -3.99 18.15
C TYR A 118 -5.53 -3.81 16.75
N LEU A 119 -5.44 -4.84 15.90
CA LEU A 119 -5.99 -4.80 14.54
C LEU A 119 -7.52 -4.68 14.56
N ASN A 120 -8.20 -5.36 15.49
CA ASN A 120 -9.64 -5.28 15.61
C ASN A 120 -10.09 -3.87 16.07
N CYS A 121 -9.40 -3.27 17.05
CA CYS A 121 -9.59 -1.87 17.43
C CYS A 121 -9.43 -0.94 16.22
N CYS A 122 -8.34 -1.09 15.45
CA CYS A 122 -8.10 -0.31 14.23
C CYS A 122 -9.23 -0.46 13.20
N MET A 123 -9.74 -1.67 12.97
CA MET A 123 -10.88 -1.91 12.09
C MET A 123 -12.16 -1.25 12.61
N HIS A 124 -12.42 -1.32 13.92
CA HIS A 124 -13.60 -0.69 14.53
C HIS A 124 -13.54 0.83 14.41
N GLY A 125 -12.41 1.45 14.71
CA GLY A 125 -12.23 2.89 14.55
C GLY A 125 -12.36 3.32 13.09
N ARG A 126 -11.79 2.56 12.15
CA ARG A 126 -12.01 2.78 10.71
C ARG A 126 -13.49 2.75 10.32
N ARG A 127 -14.28 1.79 10.83
CA ARG A 127 -15.73 1.74 10.57
C ARG A 127 -16.49 2.92 11.17
N ARG A 128 -16.10 3.37 12.37
CA ARG A 128 -16.71 4.51 13.05
C ARG A 128 -16.48 5.81 12.30
N LEU A 129 -15.24 6.03 11.87
CA LEU A 129 -14.83 7.24 11.16
C LEU A 129 -15.37 7.24 9.73
N TYR A 130 -15.53 6.06 9.12
CA TYR A 130 -15.94 5.92 7.73
C TYR A 130 -17.05 4.88 7.58
N PRO A 131 -18.31 5.22 7.94
CA PRO A 131 -19.43 4.27 7.94
C PRO A 131 -19.70 3.63 6.57
N HIS A 132 -19.36 4.31 5.47
CA HIS A 132 -19.50 3.78 4.12
C HIS A 132 -18.64 2.52 3.88
N LEU A 133 -17.49 2.40 4.56
CA LEU A 133 -16.62 1.22 4.45
C LEU A 133 -17.30 -0.03 4.97
N ALA A 134 -18.25 0.07 5.91
CA ALA A 134 -19.01 -1.08 6.36
C ALA A 134 -19.79 -1.74 5.21
N ARG A 135 -20.23 -0.97 4.19
CA ARG A 135 -20.87 -1.52 2.99
C ARG A 135 -19.86 -2.26 2.11
N VAL A 136 -18.66 -1.69 1.93
CA VAL A 136 -17.57 -2.34 1.18
C VAL A 136 -17.19 -3.67 1.85
N GLU A 137 -17.03 -3.69 3.17
CA GLU A 137 -16.73 -4.92 3.92
C GLU A 137 -17.81 -6.00 3.73
N LEU A 138 -19.09 -5.62 3.66
CA LEU A 138 -20.18 -6.55 3.37
C LEU A 138 -20.09 -7.13 1.94
N ILE A 139 -19.69 -6.34 0.95
CA ILE A 139 -19.51 -6.79 -0.45
C ILE A 139 -18.33 -7.75 -0.58
N LEU A 140 -17.31 -7.60 0.27
CA LEU A 140 -16.15 -8.48 0.29
C LEU A 140 -16.44 -9.86 0.89
N LEU A 141 -17.57 -10.03 1.60
CA LEU A 141 -17.94 -11.26 2.27
C LEU A 141 -19.05 -12.03 1.52
N PRO A 142 -19.06 -13.38 1.57
CA PRO A 142 -18.09 -14.24 2.24
C PRO A 142 -16.78 -14.42 1.46
N LEU A 143 -15.69 -14.77 2.14
CA LEU A 143 -14.39 -15.08 1.52
C LEU A 143 -14.38 -16.51 0.93
N CYS A 144 -15.36 -16.83 0.09
CA CYS A 144 -15.62 -18.19 -0.40
C CYS A 144 -14.76 -18.60 -1.60
N ASP A 145 -14.26 -17.63 -2.39
CA ASP A 145 -13.46 -17.90 -3.58
C ASP A 145 -12.13 -17.11 -3.57
N HIS A 146 -11.30 -17.36 -4.58
CA HIS A 146 -10.00 -16.72 -4.73
C HIS A 146 -10.11 -15.21 -5.00
N ALA A 147 -11.07 -14.79 -5.83
CA ALA A 147 -11.25 -13.40 -6.21
C ALA A 147 -11.74 -12.53 -5.03
N ALA A 148 -12.66 -13.05 -4.21
CA ALA A 148 -13.12 -12.41 -2.98
C ALA A 148 -11.97 -12.25 -1.98
N ARG A 149 -11.13 -13.29 -1.82
CA ARG A 149 -9.91 -13.22 -1.01
C ARG A 149 -8.94 -12.16 -1.56
N ALA A 150 -8.74 -12.08 -2.87
CA ALA A 150 -7.86 -11.08 -3.48
C ALA A 150 -8.33 -9.65 -3.19
N ARG A 151 -9.61 -9.37 -3.43
CA ARG A 151 -10.20 -8.06 -3.11
C ARG A 151 -10.09 -7.74 -1.62
N ALA A 152 -10.31 -8.72 -0.74
CA ALA A 152 -10.18 -8.55 0.71
C ALA A 152 -8.73 -8.29 1.16
N ILE A 153 -7.74 -8.95 0.53
CA ILE A 153 -6.31 -8.66 0.74
C ILE A 153 -6.01 -7.24 0.30
N THR A 154 -6.40 -6.84 -0.92
CA THR A 154 -6.18 -5.47 -1.41
C THR A 154 -6.78 -4.43 -0.47
N TYR A 155 -8.04 -4.63 -0.06
CA TYR A 155 -8.75 -3.78 0.88
C TYR A 155 -8.04 -3.64 2.24
N ASN A 156 -7.55 -4.75 2.80
CA ASN A 156 -6.87 -4.75 4.10
C ASN A 156 -5.36 -4.46 4.02
N SER A 157 -4.78 -4.47 2.83
CA SER A 157 -3.32 -4.32 2.62
C SER A 157 -2.78 -3.01 3.19
N ARG A 158 -3.56 -1.93 3.15
CA ARG A 158 -3.17 -0.63 3.73
C ARG A 158 -3.05 -0.71 5.25
N MET A 159 -4.04 -1.31 5.91
CA MET A 159 -4.03 -1.48 7.36
C MET A 159 -2.92 -2.44 7.81
N ALA A 160 -2.73 -3.55 7.10
CA ALA A 160 -1.63 -4.47 7.36
C ALA A 160 -0.26 -3.80 7.21
N ARG A 161 -0.07 -3.03 6.12
CA ARG A 161 1.14 -2.23 5.90
C ARG A 161 1.34 -1.18 7.00
N ASN A 162 0.27 -0.51 7.45
CA ASN A 162 0.37 0.47 8.53
C ASN A 162 0.81 -0.18 9.84
N ALA A 163 0.18 -1.29 10.26
CA ALA A 163 0.57 -2.03 11.46
C ALA A 163 2.04 -2.50 11.37
N PHE A 164 2.43 -3.08 10.23
CA PHE A 164 3.80 -3.53 10.01
C PHE A 164 4.82 -2.38 9.97
N ASN A 165 4.50 -1.26 9.32
CA ASN A 165 5.35 -0.07 9.31
C ASN A 165 5.52 0.51 10.71
N THR A 166 4.48 0.49 11.55
CA THR A 166 4.55 0.93 12.94
C THR A 166 5.46 0.03 13.77
N LEU A 167 5.32 -1.30 13.64
CA LEU A 167 6.27 -2.26 14.22
C LEU A 167 7.70 -1.97 13.73
N PHE A 168 7.90 -1.77 12.43
CA PHE A 168 9.23 -1.56 11.89
C PHE A 168 9.88 -0.25 12.39
N LYS A 169 9.08 0.81 12.50
CA LYS A 169 9.50 2.09 13.09
C LYS A 169 9.86 1.95 14.57
N SER A 170 9.12 1.15 15.35
CA SER A 170 9.44 0.91 16.75
C SER A 170 10.76 0.14 16.91
N LEU A 171 11.08 -0.74 15.96
CA LEU A 171 12.32 -1.51 15.92
C LEU A 171 13.54 -0.71 15.41
N HIS A 172 13.35 0.50 14.88
CA HIS A 172 14.43 1.30 14.27
C HIS A 172 15.62 1.54 15.21
N GLN A 173 15.36 1.68 16.52
CA GLN A 173 16.39 1.86 17.55
C GLN A 173 17.30 0.63 17.74
N PHE A 174 16.92 -0.55 17.26
CA PHE A 174 17.76 -1.76 17.31
C PHE A 174 18.53 -1.96 16.01
N PHE A 175 17.94 -1.56 14.87
CA PHE A 175 18.60 -1.66 13.58
C PHE A 175 19.83 -0.74 13.49
N ARG A 176 19.66 0.56 13.74
CA ARG A 176 20.74 1.53 13.44
C ARG A 176 22.00 1.37 14.30
N PRO A 177 21.92 1.19 15.64
CA PRO A 177 23.10 0.96 16.46
C PRO A 177 23.51 -0.52 16.53
N GLY A 178 22.58 -1.46 16.35
CA GLY A 178 22.83 -2.90 16.54
C GLY A 178 23.34 -3.63 15.31
N MET A 179 23.36 -2.99 14.14
CA MET A 179 23.91 -3.59 12.93
C MET A 179 24.57 -2.60 11.98
N ASN A 180 25.53 -3.08 11.20
CA ASN A 180 26.06 -2.35 10.05
C ASN A 180 25.19 -2.56 8.81
N PHE A 181 25.41 -1.75 7.77
CA PHE A 181 24.63 -1.81 6.53
C PHE A 181 24.65 -3.18 5.86
N VAL A 182 25.79 -3.90 5.86
CA VAL A 182 25.89 -5.24 5.27
C VAL A 182 25.00 -6.25 6.01
N GLN A 183 24.97 -6.17 7.35
CA GLN A 183 24.08 -6.98 8.17
C GLN A 183 22.61 -6.63 7.91
N PHE A 184 22.27 -5.35 7.77
CA PHE A 184 20.92 -4.90 7.40
C PHE A 184 20.48 -5.45 6.03
N VAL A 185 21.35 -5.39 5.01
CA VAL A 185 21.07 -5.99 3.69
C VAL A 185 20.81 -7.49 3.79
N ARG A 186 21.46 -8.21 4.72
CA ARG A 186 21.17 -9.63 4.97
C ARG A 186 19.79 -9.85 5.59
N VAL A 187 19.32 -8.95 6.46
CA VAL A 187 17.95 -8.96 6.97
C VAL A 187 16.97 -8.74 5.82
N SER A 188 17.16 -7.68 5.02
CA SER A 188 16.30 -7.39 3.87
C SER A 188 16.24 -8.56 2.87
N ARG A 189 17.36 -9.24 2.59
CA ARG A 189 17.38 -10.45 1.76
C ARG A 189 16.63 -11.63 2.40
N GLY A 190 16.74 -11.80 3.71
CA GLY A 190 15.98 -12.83 4.43
C GLY A 190 14.48 -12.63 4.30
N PHE A 191 14.03 -11.37 4.43
CA PHE A 191 12.65 -10.96 4.22
C PHE A 191 12.20 -11.26 2.79
N ALA A 192 12.94 -10.77 1.79
CA ALA A 192 12.59 -10.94 0.37
C ALA A 192 12.53 -12.42 -0.06
N GLN A 193 13.40 -13.29 0.50
CA GLN A 193 13.37 -14.72 0.20
C GLN A 193 12.13 -15.43 0.74
N GLU A 194 11.65 -15.02 1.92
CA GLU A 194 10.44 -15.54 2.54
C GLU A 194 9.19 -15.06 1.79
N GLU A 195 9.13 -13.79 1.41
CA GLU A 195 8.05 -13.26 0.56
C GLU A 195 8.00 -13.94 -0.81
N ALA A 196 9.16 -14.23 -1.41
CA ALA A 196 9.24 -14.91 -2.70
C ALA A 196 8.86 -16.41 -2.64
N GLY A 197 8.34 -16.91 -1.51
CA GLY A 197 7.85 -18.28 -1.38
C GLY A 197 8.90 -19.36 -1.64
N GLN A 198 10.18 -19.08 -1.39
CA GLN A 198 11.26 -20.04 -1.68
C GLN A 198 11.21 -21.31 -0.82
N LEU A 199 10.46 -21.28 0.27
CA LEU A 199 10.23 -22.40 1.16
C LEU A 199 8.74 -22.77 1.11
N PRO A 200 8.38 -24.05 0.95
CA PRO A 200 6.98 -24.47 0.96
C PRO A 200 6.35 -24.10 2.32
N ASP A 201 5.14 -23.55 2.29
CA ASP A 201 4.42 -23.23 3.51
C ASP A 201 4.08 -24.50 4.29
N PRO A 202 4.26 -24.51 5.62
CA PRO A 202 3.89 -25.65 6.44
C PRO A 202 2.38 -25.87 6.35
N GLU A 203 1.97 -27.11 6.12
CA GLU A 203 0.56 -27.48 6.21
C GLU A 203 0.07 -27.29 7.65
N ILE A 204 -0.79 -26.29 7.84
CA ILE A 204 -1.53 -26.07 9.08
C ILE A 204 -3.00 -26.09 8.73
N LYS A 205 -3.70 -27.06 9.31
CA LYS A 205 -5.11 -27.29 9.02
C LYS A 205 -5.94 -26.03 9.27
N ASP A 206 -6.77 -25.68 8.30
CA ASP A 206 -7.68 -24.52 8.35
C ASP A 206 -6.97 -23.17 8.53
N LEU A 207 -5.66 -23.10 8.31
CA LEU A 207 -4.91 -21.86 8.21
C LEU A 207 -4.61 -21.62 6.73
N GLN A 208 -5.54 -20.99 6.03
CA GLN A 208 -5.35 -20.58 4.64
C GLN A 208 -4.45 -19.33 4.63
N LEU A 209 -3.16 -19.57 4.83
CA LEU A 209 -2.07 -18.63 4.56
C LEU A 209 -1.66 -18.65 3.09
N ASP A 210 -2.48 -19.23 2.21
CA ASP A 210 -2.56 -18.89 0.79
C ASP A 210 -2.99 -17.41 0.67
N LEU A 211 -2.17 -16.53 1.25
CA LEU A 211 -2.01 -15.13 0.92
C LEU A 211 -1.50 -15.18 -0.49
N ILE A 212 -2.48 -15.37 -1.37
CA ILE A 212 -2.45 -15.38 -2.81
C ILE A 212 -1.03 -15.14 -3.26
N GLN A 213 -0.36 -16.22 -3.70
CA GLN A 213 0.55 -16.03 -4.82
C GLN A 213 -0.35 -15.35 -5.84
N LEU A 214 -0.32 -14.02 -5.85
CA LEU A 214 -0.87 -13.24 -6.93
C LEU A 214 0.00 -13.78 -8.03
N GLU A 215 -0.52 -14.79 -8.73
CA GLU A 215 -0.17 -15.02 -10.10
C GLU A 215 -0.42 -13.64 -10.67
N GLU A 216 0.67 -12.84 -10.68
CA GLU A 216 0.88 -11.78 -11.63
C GLU A 216 0.62 -12.56 -12.92
N ASP A 217 -0.64 -12.56 -13.37
CA ASP A 217 -0.98 -12.82 -14.75
C ASP A 217 -0.16 -11.77 -15.49
N ALA A 218 1.10 -12.11 -15.73
CA ALA A 218 2.16 -11.29 -16.29
C ALA A 218 1.92 -11.10 -17.80
N GLU A 219 0.65 -11.17 -18.20
CA GLU A 219 0.16 -10.87 -19.54
C GLU A 219 -0.54 -9.52 -19.62
N ASP A 220 -0.72 -8.78 -18.51
CA ASP A 220 -1.06 -7.35 -18.59
C ASP A 220 -0.29 -6.52 -17.55
N ASP A 221 0.90 -6.05 -17.95
CA ASP A 221 1.51 -4.82 -17.43
C ASP A 221 0.63 -3.57 -17.69
N GLN A 222 -0.56 -3.73 -18.27
CA GLN A 222 -1.68 -2.83 -18.04
C GLN A 222 -2.19 -3.06 -16.61
N TYR A 223 -1.47 -2.52 -15.63
CA TYR A 223 -2.19 -1.89 -14.54
C TYR A 223 -3.22 -0.98 -15.22
N GLU A 224 -4.49 -1.37 -15.22
CA GLU A 224 -5.56 -0.57 -15.79
C GLU A 224 -5.39 0.83 -15.21
N GLU A 225 -4.95 1.79 -16.02
CA GLU A 225 -4.90 3.20 -15.63
C GLU A 225 -6.31 3.69 -15.22
N ASP A 226 -7.33 2.89 -15.55
CA ASP A 226 -8.72 2.96 -15.10
C ASP A 226 -8.90 2.71 -13.60
N GLU A 227 -7.92 2.15 -12.88
CA GLU A 227 -7.99 1.99 -11.43
C GLU A 227 -7.79 3.32 -10.70
N TYR A 228 -7.41 4.41 -11.37
CA TYR A 228 -7.31 5.73 -10.75
C TYR A 228 -8.22 6.75 -11.44
N ARG A 229 -8.74 7.70 -10.67
CA ARG A 229 -9.47 8.87 -11.18
C ARG A 229 -8.82 10.15 -10.65
N PRO A 230 -8.63 11.17 -11.50
CA PRO A 230 -8.16 12.45 -11.03
C PRO A 230 -9.21 13.11 -10.14
N THR A 231 -8.79 13.71 -9.03
CA THR A 231 -9.66 14.41 -8.08
C THR A 231 -9.46 15.92 -8.14
N GLY A 232 -10.29 16.65 -7.40
CA GLY A 232 -10.27 18.11 -7.38
C GLY A 232 -10.91 18.73 -8.62
N LEU A 233 -10.78 20.06 -8.72
CA LEU A 233 -11.29 20.83 -9.85
C LEU A 233 -10.50 20.50 -11.12
N ARG A 234 -11.19 20.47 -12.26
CA ARG A 234 -10.53 20.40 -13.57
C ARG A 234 -9.58 21.59 -13.71
N VAL A 235 -8.39 21.33 -14.22
CA VAL A 235 -7.41 22.37 -14.57
C VAL A 235 -7.93 23.10 -15.82
N PRO A 236 -8.09 24.43 -15.80
CA PRO A 236 -8.48 25.20 -16.98
C PRO A 236 -7.42 25.11 -18.09
N LEU A 237 -7.86 25.01 -19.35
CA LEU A 237 -6.99 24.95 -20.54
C LEU A 237 -5.89 26.03 -20.54
N SER A 238 -6.24 27.26 -20.14
CA SER A 238 -5.32 28.40 -20.09
C SER A 238 -4.13 28.22 -19.15
N GLN A 239 -4.18 27.26 -18.21
CA GLN A 239 -3.06 26.99 -17.31
C GLN A 239 -1.97 26.13 -17.96
N PHE A 240 -2.31 25.30 -18.95
CA PHE A 240 -1.39 24.35 -19.58
C PHE A 240 -1.22 24.53 -21.09
N CYS A 241 -2.05 25.32 -21.76
CA CYS A 241 -1.94 25.59 -23.19
C CYS A 241 -2.58 26.91 -23.62
N GLU A 242 -2.26 27.33 -24.85
CA GLU A 242 -2.85 28.49 -25.53
C GLU A 242 -3.47 28.06 -26.86
N HIS A 243 -4.50 28.76 -27.31
CA HIS A 243 -5.09 28.50 -28.62
C HIS A 243 -4.09 28.80 -29.75
N ALA A 244 -3.88 27.83 -30.64
CA ALA A 244 -2.98 27.99 -31.77
C ALA A 244 -3.70 28.68 -32.92
N ASN A 245 -3.24 29.88 -33.30
CA ASN A 245 -3.73 30.58 -34.49
C ASN A 245 -3.13 30.02 -35.79
N THR A 246 -1.92 29.49 -35.70
CA THR A 246 -1.20 28.83 -36.79
C THR A 246 -0.64 27.51 -36.28
N VAL A 247 -0.66 26.51 -37.13
CA VAL A 247 -0.11 25.18 -36.86
C VAL A 247 0.83 24.84 -38.02
N PRO A 248 2.09 24.44 -37.76
CA PRO A 248 3.00 24.00 -38.81
C PRO A 248 2.39 22.84 -39.61
N ALA A 249 2.55 22.88 -40.94
CA ALA A 249 2.08 21.81 -41.80
C ALA A 249 2.69 20.46 -41.40
N GLY A 250 1.87 19.41 -41.34
CA GLY A 250 2.29 18.08 -40.91
C GLY A 250 2.46 17.90 -39.39
N SER A 251 1.96 18.84 -38.57
CA SER A 251 1.89 18.63 -37.12
C SER A 251 0.91 17.49 -36.79
N VAL A 252 1.34 16.53 -35.98
CA VAL A 252 0.54 15.37 -35.57
C VAL A 252 0.32 15.42 -34.06
N CYS A 253 -0.91 15.19 -33.62
CA CYS A 253 -1.24 15.10 -32.21
C CYS A 253 -0.69 13.78 -31.65
N ALA A 254 0.23 13.85 -30.68
CA ALA A 254 0.82 12.63 -30.11
C ALA A 254 -0.16 11.78 -29.27
N ILE A 255 -1.39 12.26 -29.03
CA ILE A 255 -2.42 11.57 -28.24
C ILE A 255 -3.29 10.68 -29.14
N CYS A 256 -3.91 11.24 -30.18
CA CYS A 256 -4.76 10.48 -31.11
C CYS A 256 -4.04 10.04 -32.40
N VAL A 257 -2.81 10.53 -32.63
CA VAL A 257 -2.00 10.25 -33.83
C VAL A 257 -2.63 10.79 -35.13
N GLU A 258 -3.53 11.76 -35.04
CA GLU A 258 -4.12 12.46 -36.18
C GLU A 258 -3.48 13.83 -36.42
N GLU A 259 -3.56 14.32 -37.66
CA GLU A 259 -3.05 15.66 -38.02
C GLU A 259 -3.78 16.77 -37.25
N VAL A 260 -3.02 17.77 -36.82
CA VAL A 260 -3.53 18.98 -36.18
C VAL A 260 -3.64 20.07 -37.23
N PHE A 261 -4.86 20.48 -37.52
CA PHE A 261 -5.11 21.57 -38.45
C PHE A 261 -5.23 22.90 -37.73
N ALA A 262 -4.71 23.96 -38.34
CA ALA A 262 -5.05 25.31 -37.94
C ALA A 262 -6.54 25.55 -38.22
N ARG A 263 -7.17 26.35 -37.37
CA ARG A 263 -8.60 26.62 -37.36
C ARG A 263 -9.15 26.95 -38.76
N ALA A 264 -10.02 26.08 -39.29
CA ALA A 264 -11.04 26.47 -40.27
C ALA A 264 -12.31 26.88 -39.52
N GLU A 265 -13.15 27.75 -40.09
CA GLU A 265 -14.43 28.11 -39.48
C GLU A 265 -15.29 26.83 -39.29
N GLY A 266 -15.41 26.37 -38.04
CA GLY A 266 -16.36 25.32 -37.65
C GLY A 266 -15.78 24.02 -37.11
N GLU A 267 -14.48 23.72 -37.29
CA GLU A 267 -13.92 22.42 -36.90
C GLU A 267 -12.60 22.51 -36.09
N SER A 268 -12.41 21.48 -35.25
CA SER A 268 -11.45 21.25 -34.15
C SER A 268 -10.51 22.41 -33.76
N LYS A 269 -10.65 22.90 -32.52
CA LYS A 269 -9.77 23.90 -31.93
C LYS A 269 -8.41 23.26 -31.63
N SER A 270 -7.34 23.72 -32.25
CA SER A 270 -5.95 23.35 -31.93
C SER A 270 -5.38 24.21 -30.80
N VAL A 271 -4.49 23.64 -29.99
CA VAL A 271 -3.75 24.33 -28.92
C VAL A 271 -2.26 24.05 -29.02
N ALA A 272 -1.46 24.99 -28.54
CA ALA A 272 -0.04 24.84 -28.32
C ALA A 272 0.26 24.85 -26.81
N THR A 273 1.10 23.91 -26.38
CA THR A 273 1.64 23.88 -25.02
C THR A 273 2.74 24.94 -24.85
N LYS A 274 3.14 25.25 -23.61
CA LYS A 274 4.27 26.18 -23.33
C LYS A 274 5.59 25.74 -23.98
N CYS A 275 5.76 24.43 -24.20
CA CYS A 275 6.89 23.84 -24.90
C CYS A 275 6.69 23.75 -26.43
N THR A 276 5.73 24.49 -26.98
CA THR A 276 5.42 24.66 -28.41
C THR A 276 5.02 23.40 -29.19
N HIS A 277 4.62 22.33 -28.51
CA HIS A 277 3.97 21.17 -29.15
C HIS A 277 2.47 21.38 -29.31
N TYR A 278 1.90 20.87 -30.42
CA TYR A 278 0.52 21.10 -30.85
C TYR A 278 -0.36 19.86 -30.64
N PHE A 279 -1.60 20.09 -30.19
CA PHE A 279 -2.59 19.05 -29.92
C PHE A 279 -4.01 19.54 -30.26
N HIS A 280 -4.97 18.63 -30.45
CA HIS A 280 -6.38 18.99 -30.39
C HIS A 280 -6.76 19.36 -28.96
N VAL A 281 -7.61 20.39 -28.79
CA VAL A 281 -8.07 20.85 -27.47
C VAL A 281 -8.67 19.70 -26.65
N ALA A 282 -9.53 18.88 -27.26
CA ALA A 282 -10.19 17.78 -26.56
C ALA A 282 -9.19 16.71 -26.09
N CYS A 283 -8.23 16.35 -26.93
CA CYS A 283 -7.21 15.36 -26.58
C CYS A 283 -6.35 15.83 -25.42
N LEU A 284 -5.86 17.07 -25.47
CA LEU A 284 -5.02 17.60 -24.40
C LEU A 284 -5.80 17.84 -23.10
N ASP A 285 -7.08 18.24 -23.20
CA ASP A 285 -7.96 18.37 -22.03
C ASP A 285 -8.18 17.01 -21.35
N VAL A 286 -8.51 15.96 -22.10
CA VAL A 286 -8.66 14.59 -21.58
C VAL A 286 -7.34 14.10 -20.95
N TRP A 287 -6.21 14.35 -21.60
CA TRP A 287 -4.89 13.97 -21.09
C TRP A 287 -4.62 14.56 -19.70
N VAL A 288 -4.86 15.86 -19.53
CA VAL A 288 -4.59 16.56 -18.26
C VAL A 288 -5.67 16.28 -17.22
N ASN A 289 -6.94 16.17 -17.65
CA ASN A 289 -8.07 16.22 -16.74
C ASN A 289 -8.79 14.91 -16.48
N ASP A 290 -8.67 13.93 -17.37
CA ASP A 290 -9.46 12.70 -17.30
C ASP A 290 -8.57 11.47 -17.14
N LEU A 291 -7.35 11.48 -17.69
CA LEU A 291 -6.36 10.45 -17.42
C LEU A 291 -5.75 10.62 -16.03
N ALA A 292 -5.80 9.57 -15.21
CA ALA A 292 -5.22 9.56 -13.87
C ALA A 292 -3.73 9.17 -13.84
N GLN A 293 -3.01 9.41 -14.94
CA GLN A 293 -1.59 9.10 -15.07
C GLN A 293 -0.72 10.04 -14.22
N LEU A 294 0.40 9.54 -13.68
CA LEU A 294 1.39 10.37 -12.97
C LEU A 294 1.95 11.49 -13.85
N ALA A 295 2.01 11.25 -15.16
CA ALA A 295 2.60 12.16 -16.14
C ALA A 295 1.55 13.02 -16.86
N ALA A 296 0.27 12.98 -16.44
CA ALA A 296 -0.83 13.75 -17.05
C ALA A 296 -0.58 15.28 -17.05
N ASN A 297 0.27 15.78 -16.14
CA ASN A 297 0.65 17.18 -16.07
C ASN A 297 1.86 17.57 -16.95
N THR A 298 2.40 16.62 -17.72
CA THR A 298 3.54 16.82 -18.62
C THR A 298 3.13 16.69 -20.08
N CYS A 299 3.83 17.39 -20.97
CA CYS A 299 3.59 17.35 -22.40
C CYS A 299 3.80 15.93 -22.94
N PRO A 300 2.81 15.33 -23.65
CA PRO A 300 2.94 13.99 -24.22
C PRO A 300 4.15 13.84 -25.17
N SER A 301 4.56 14.92 -25.84
CA SER A 301 5.64 14.87 -26.83
C SER A 301 7.04 14.97 -26.23
N CYS A 302 7.25 15.79 -25.19
CA CYS A 302 8.59 16.07 -24.65
C CYS A 302 8.72 15.99 -23.14
N ARG A 303 7.63 15.68 -22.43
CA ARG A 303 7.56 15.58 -20.97
C ARG A 303 7.88 16.87 -20.20
N ALA A 304 7.91 18.02 -20.87
CA ALA A 304 7.97 19.31 -20.21
C ALA A 304 6.72 19.51 -19.34
N GLU A 305 6.89 19.98 -18.12
CA GLU A 305 5.80 20.24 -17.19
C GLU A 305 4.90 21.36 -17.73
N MET A 306 3.59 21.11 -17.78
CA MET A 306 2.61 22.05 -18.32
C MET A 306 1.85 22.78 -17.20
N CYS A 307 1.51 22.05 -16.13
CA CYS A 307 0.81 22.51 -14.93
C CYS A 307 1.21 21.67 -13.71
N GLU A 308 0.69 22.04 -12.53
CA GLU A 308 0.82 21.22 -11.32
C GLU A 308 0.11 19.86 -11.50
N GLY A 309 0.67 18.82 -10.89
CA GLY A 309 0.10 17.48 -10.89
C GLY A 309 -1.24 17.43 -10.17
N ARG A 310 -2.25 16.79 -10.78
CA ARG A 310 -3.54 16.58 -10.12
C ARG A 310 -3.44 15.44 -9.11
N SER A 311 -4.08 15.62 -7.96
CA SER A 311 -4.35 14.52 -7.03
C SER A 311 -5.19 13.45 -7.71
N ARG A 312 -4.97 12.19 -7.33
CA ARG A 312 -5.69 11.04 -7.87
C ARG A 312 -6.01 10.07 -6.75
N ILE A 313 -7.18 9.44 -6.86
CA ILE A 313 -7.61 8.38 -5.95
C ILE A 313 -7.91 7.14 -6.77
N LEU A 314 -7.88 5.99 -6.12
CA LEU A 314 -8.30 4.77 -6.79
C LEU A 314 -9.78 4.92 -7.22
N ALA A 315 -10.14 4.53 -8.44
CA ALA A 315 -11.46 4.69 -9.03
C ALA A 315 -12.56 4.05 -8.18
N TRP A 316 -12.25 2.91 -7.53
CA TRP A 316 -13.13 2.27 -6.55
C TRP A 316 -13.17 3.00 -5.19
N MET A 317 -12.20 3.86 -4.90
CA MET A 317 -12.22 4.82 -3.80
C MET A 317 -12.87 6.16 -4.20
N GLY A 318 -13.21 6.35 -5.48
CA GLY A 318 -13.75 7.58 -6.10
C GLY A 318 -15.02 8.15 -5.46
N GLU A 319 -15.79 7.32 -4.78
CA GLU A 319 -17.00 7.71 -4.06
C GLU A 319 -16.77 7.97 -2.57
N THR A 320 -15.52 7.81 -2.10
CA THR A 320 -15.14 7.79 -0.69
C THR A 320 -13.79 8.46 -0.51
N ILE A 321 -13.79 9.78 -0.31
CA ILE A 321 -12.60 10.63 -0.19
C ILE A 321 -11.75 10.22 1.03
N TRP A 322 -10.43 10.09 0.83
CA TRP A 322 -9.40 9.94 1.87
C TRP A 322 -8.17 10.76 1.48
N ASP A 323 -7.94 11.90 2.13
CA ASP A 323 -6.63 12.57 2.07
C ASP A 323 -5.65 11.90 3.06
N GLU A 324 -4.37 11.83 2.70
CA GLU A 324 -3.33 11.23 3.56
C GLU A 324 -3.13 11.99 4.88
N GLU A 325 -3.45 13.29 4.92
CA GLU A 325 -3.49 14.09 6.15
C GLU A 325 -4.64 13.66 7.09
N ASP A 326 -5.76 13.25 6.50
CA ASP A 326 -6.97 12.88 7.23
C ASP A 326 -6.82 11.53 7.95
N TYR A 327 -5.88 10.66 7.53
CA TYR A 327 -5.59 9.41 8.25
C TYR A 327 -4.71 9.61 9.50
N GLY A 328 -3.79 10.59 9.47
CA GLY A 328 -3.04 11.01 10.65
C GLY A 328 -3.99 11.58 11.71
N ASP A 329 -4.95 12.41 11.28
CA ASP A 329 -6.02 12.93 12.13
C ASP A 329 -7.11 11.88 12.44
N SER A 330 -7.32 10.87 11.60
CA SER A 330 -8.23 9.74 11.86
C SER A 330 -7.69 8.83 12.95
N LEU A 331 -6.41 8.47 12.90
CA LEU A 331 -5.74 7.75 13.99
C LEU A 331 -5.74 8.60 15.27
N ARG A 332 -5.49 9.91 15.16
CA ARG A 332 -5.59 10.84 16.29
C ARG A 332 -6.98 10.83 16.93
N ASN A 333 -8.03 11.02 16.13
CA ASN A 333 -9.42 10.99 16.57
C ASN A 333 -9.85 9.60 17.07
N MET A 334 -9.27 8.52 16.53
CA MET A 334 -9.51 7.15 16.97
C MET A 334 -8.95 6.92 18.38
N PHE A 335 -7.74 7.41 18.65
CA PHE A 335 -7.06 7.25 19.94
C PHE A 335 -7.54 8.25 21.00
N ASP A 336 -7.83 9.50 20.64
CA ASP A 336 -8.36 10.51 21.55
C ASP A 336 -9.74 10.12 22.10
N VAL A 337 -10.55 9.41 21.31
CA VAL A 337 -11.88 8.92 21.71
C VAL A 337 -11.81 7.70 22.64
N GLU A 338 -10.77 6.86 22.56
CA GLU A 338 -10.60 5.74 23.49
C GLU A 338 -10.10 6.20 24.86
N ILE A 339 -9.19 7.19 24.90
CA ILE A 339 -8.72 7.78 26.17
C ILE A 339 -9.87 8.45 26.92
N SER A 340 -10.77 9.16 26.23
CA SER A 340 -11.92 9.82 26.87
C SER A 340 -13.01 8.89 27.40
N ASN A 341 -12.97 7.59 27.07
CA ASN A 341 -13.97 6.60 27.53
C ASN A 341 -13.45 5.66 28.63
N GLN A 342 -12.19 5.83 29.05
CA GLN A 342 -11.59 5.09 30.16
C GLN A 342 -11.47 5.93 31.45
N GLU A 343 -11.78 7.24 31.38
CA GLU A 343 -12.05 8.13 32.51
C GLU A 343 -13.56 8.20 32.79
#